data_AF-A0A1U7QCB6-F1
#
_entry.id   AF-A0A1U7QCB6-F1
#
_cell.length_a   1.000
_cell.length_b   1.000
_cell.length_c   1.000
_cell.angle_alpha   90.00
_cell.angle_beta   90.00
_cell.angle_gamma   90.00
#
_symmetry.space_group_name_H-M   'P 1'
#
loop_
_entity.id
_entity.type
_entity.pdbx_description
1 polymer ?
#
loop_
_entity_poly.entity_id
_entity_poly.type
_entity_poly.pdbx_seq_one_letter_code
_entity_poly.pdbx_strand_id
1 'polypeptide(L)'
;MSLRFSSGSRRSYARPSTGSLRGASFGSGNTCGVAGIGSGFACAFGSSSTGGNAGVASSCAGFTVNEGGLLSGNEKVTMQNLNDRLASYLDNVQALQEANADLEQKIKGWYEKFGPGSCRGLDHDYSRYFPIIDDLKNQIITSTTSNANAVLQIDNARLTADDFRLKYENELALHQSVEADVNGLRRVLDEITLCRTDLEIQYETLSEELTYLKKNHKEEMQALQCAAGGNVNVEMNAAPGVDLTVLLNNMRAEYEALAEQNRRDAEAWFQEKSASLQQQITEDVGATTSARNELTEMKRTLQTLEIELQSLLATKHSLECSLTETEGNYCTQLAQIQAQIGALEEQLHQVRTETEGQKLEYEQLLNVKAHLEKEIETYCLLIGGDEGACKSASYKSKDYGSGNAGNQIKDSAKAIVVKKVLEEVDQRSKILTTRLHSLEEKSQSN
;
A
#
# COMPACT_ATOMS: atom_id res chain seq x y z
N MET A 1 -31.82 45.08 57.58
CA MET A 1 -30.39 44.91 57.24
C MET A 1 -30.32 44.23 55.89
N SER A 2 -29.37 44.67 55.07
CA SER A 2 -29.31 44.72 53.62
C SER A 2 -29.64 43.45 52.80
N LEU A 3 -30.51 43.66 51.81
CA LEU A 3 -30.70 42.84 50.61
C LEU A 3 -29.54 43.05 49.63
N ARG A 4 -29.13 42.02 48.88
CA ARG A 4 -28.44 42.18 47.59
C ARG A 4 -28.86 41.09 46.59
N PHE A 5 -29.70 41.52 45.65
CA PHE A 5 -29.79 41.00 44.28
C PHE A 5 -28.49 41.35 43.52
N SER A 6 -28.10 40.51 42.56
CA SER A 6 -27.27 40.97 41.44
C SER A 6 -27.88 40.51 40.12
N SER A 7 -28.49 41.48 39.44
CA SER A 7 -28.89 41.45 38.05
C SER A 7 -27.67 41.80 37.18
N GLY A 8 -27.51 41.14 36.04
CA GLY A 8 -26.50 41.45 35.03
C GLY A 8 -27.07 41.21 33.64
N SER A 9 -27.61 42.26 33.04
CA SER A 9 -28.25 42.28 31.72
C SER A 9 -27.26 42.70 30.61
N ARG A 10 -27.31 41.96 29.50
CA ARG A 10 -27.06 42.30 28.07
C ARG A 10 -25.94 43.27 27.69
N ARG A 11 -25.09 42.83 26.74
CA ARG A 11 -24.93 43.57 25.47
C ARG A 11 -24.38 42.71 24.33
N SER A 12 -25.22 42.58 23.31
CA SER A 12 -24.89 42.18 21.94
C SER A 12 -24.27 43.35 21.18
N TYR A 13 -23.19 43.09 20.45
CA TYR A 13 -22.77 43.86 19.28
C TYR A 13 -22.33 42.90 18.18
N ALA A 14 -22.84 43.14 16.97
CA ALA A 14 -22.45 42.45 15.75
C ALA A 14 -21.65 43.40 14.85
N ARG A 15 -20.78 42.78 14.03
CA ARG A 15 -20.24 43.22 12.72
C ARG A 15 -19.06 44.23 12.70
N PRO A 16 -18.31 44.35 11.58
CA PRO A 16 -17.46 43.34 10.93
C PRO A 16 -16.05 43.91 10.57
N SER A 17 -15.04 43.08 10.30
CA SER A 17 -13.84 43.53 9.57
C SER A 17 -13.01 42.38 9.03
N THR A 18 -13.00 42.29 7.70
CA THR A 18 -11.86 42.06 6.81
C THR A 18 -10.51 41.75 7.47
N GLY A 19 -9.99 40.55 7.21
CA GLY A 19 -8.62 40.15 7.46
C GLY A 19 -8.14 39.26 6.31
N SER A 20 -7.32 39.83 5.44
CA SER A 20 -6.56 39.13 4.40
C SER A 20 -5.57 38.17 5.05
N LEU A 21 -5.60 36.89 4.68
CA LEU A 21 -4.52 35.95 4.97
C LEU A 21 -4.10 35.24 3.69
N ARG A 22 -2.86 35.55 3.34
CA ARG A 22 -2.03 35.00 2.28
C ARG A 22 -1.96 33.48 2.41
N GLY A 23 -2.13 32.78 1.28
CA GLY A 23 -1.76 31.37 1.16
C GLY A 23 -0.24 31.23 1.29
N ALA A 24 0.19 30.62 2.39
CA ALA A 24 1.55 30.10 2.55
C ALA A 24 1.50 28.60 2.32
N SER A 25 2.06 28.18 1.18
CA SER A 25 2.39 26.79 0.89
C SER A 25 3.60 26.39 1.72
N PHE A 26 3.43 25.46 2.65
CA PHE A 26 4.52 24.71 3.28
C PHE A 26 4.10 23.26 3.41
N GLY A 27 4.57 22.44 2.47
CA GLY A 27 4.52 20.98 2.51
C GLY A 27 5.89 20.46 2.10
N SER A 28 6.79 20.39 3.09
CA SER A 28 8.15 19.87 3.01
C SER A 28 8.11 18.35 2.78
N GLY A 29 8.47 17.90 1.58
CA GLY A 29 8.68 16.49 1.26
C GLY A 29 10.17 16.16 1.42
N ASN A 30 10.50 15.41 2.47
CA ASN A 30 11.80 14.75 2.63
C ASN A 30 11.91 13.59 1.63
N THR A 31 12.86 13.65 0.71
CA THR A 31 13.39 12.47 0.00
C THR A 31 14.91 12.44 0.14
N CYS A 32 15.37 11.68 1.13
CA CYS A 32 16.68 11.00 1.10
C CYS A 32 16.47 9.76 0.21
N GLY A 33 17.24 9.42 -0.83
CA GLY A 33 18.67 9.56 -1.04
C GLY A 33 19.17 8.15 -1.36
N VAL A 34 19.20 7.76 -2.64
CA VAL A 34 19.99 6.61 -3.10
C VAL A 34 20.89 7.06 -4.24
N ALA A 35 22.19 6.95 -4.03
CA ALA A 35 23.22 7.35 -4.97
C ALA A 35 23.39 6.27 -6.03
N GLY A 36 22.94 6.55 -7.26
CA GLY A 36 23.29 5.78 -8.44
C GLY A 36 24.68 6.18 -8.94
N ILE A 37 25.63 5.26 -8.86
CA ILE A 37 26.97 5.41 -9.41
C ILE A 37 26.88 5.12 -10.92
N GLY A 38 26.73 6.16 -11.74
CA GLY A 38 26.79 6.10 -13.19
C GLY A 38 28.04 6.80 -13.70
N SER A 39 29.15 6.07 -13.85
CA SER A 39 30.35 6.57 -14.51
C SER A 39 30.24 6.33 -16.01
N GLY A 40 29.84 7.36 -16.75
CA GLY A 40 29.98 7.42 -18.19
C GLY A 40 31.40 7.89 -18.55
N PHE A 41 32.25 6.98 -19.01
CA PHE A 41 33.49 7.33 -19.70
C PHE A 41 33.25 7.29 -21.21
N ALA A 42 33.27 8.48 -21.81
CA ALA A 42 33.31 8.69 -23.25
C ALA A 42 34.78 8.55 -23.72
N CYS A 43 35.05 7.62 -24.64
CA CYS A 43 36.31 7.60 -25.38
C CYS A 43 36.13 8.39 -26.67
N ALA A 44 36.66 9.62 -26.66
CA ALA A 44 36.77 10.48 -27.82
C ALA A 44 37.89 9.96 -28.75
N PHE A 45 37.56 9.79 -30.02
CA PHE A 45 38.49 9.50 -31.10
C PHE A 45 39.26 10.78 -31.43
N GLY A 46 40.51 10.87 -30.96
CA GLY A 46 41.39 12.02 -31.14
C GLY A 46 42.57 11.68 -32.04
N SER A 47 42.50 12.14 -33.28
CA SER A 47 43.59 12.17 -34.25
C SER A 47 44.35 13.50 -34.13
N SER A 48 45.66 13.45 -33.94
CA SER A 48 46.61 14.44 -34.48
C SER A 48 48.07 13.97 -34.38
N SER A 49 48.61 13.67 -35.57
CA SER A 49 49.95 14.00 -36.09
C SER A 49 50.92 14.78 -35.18
N THR A 50 52.22 14.42 -35.20
CA THR A 50 53.29 15.14 -35.95
C THR A 50 54.67 14.53 -35.67
N GLY A 51 55.44 14.26 -36.73
CA GLY A 51 56.88 14.54 -36.77
C GLY A 51 57.86 13.37 -36.87
N GLY A 52 58.58 13.28 -38.00
CA GLY A 52 59.99 12.79 -37.97
C GLY A 52 60.48 11.88 -39.10
N ASN A 53 60.63 12.42 -40.30
CA ASN A 53 61.69 12.16 -41.32
C ASN A 53 62.31 10.76 -41.56
N ALA A 54 62.11 10.29 -42.80
CA ALA A 54 63.11 10.11 -43.88
C ALA A 54 64.48 9.48 -43.56
N GLY A 55 64.79 8.41 -44.31
CA GLY A 55 66.16 7.89 -44.50
C GLY A 55 66.23 6.80 -45.57
N VAL A 56 66.32 7.21 -46.83
CA VAL A 56 66.79 6.40 -47.97
C VAL A 56 68.29 6.62 -48.13
N ALA A 57 68.97 5.63 -48.73
CA ALA A 57 70.36 5.62 -49.26
C ALA A 57 71.44 5.24 -48.23
N SER A 58 72.58 4.64 -48.57
CA SER A 58 73.15 3.96 -49.76
C SER A 58 74.63 3.76 -49.41
N SER A 59 75.24 2.63 -49.81
CA SER A 59 76.69 2.43 -50.05
C SER A 59 77.62 2.55 -48.81
N CYS A 60 78.76 1.86 -48.65
CA CYS A 60 79.79 1.46 -49.61
C CYS A 60 80.83 0.51 -48.95
N ALA A 61 81.39 -0.35 -49.81
CA ALA A 61 82.80 -0.72 -49.96
C ALA A 61 83.57 -1.56 -48.90
N GLY A 62 84.25 -2.60 -49.42
CA GLY A 62 85.36 -3.31 -48.77
C GLY A 62 85.50 -4.78 -49.22
N PHE A 63 85.70 -5.09 -50.51
CA PHE A 63 87.02 -5.41 -51.12
C PHE A 63 87.57 -6.82 -50.79
N THR A 64 87.42 -7.78 -51.70
CA THR A 64 88.52 -8.38 -52.50
C THR A 64 88.02 -9.61 -53.25
N VAL A 65 88.11 -9.50 -54.58
CA VAL A 65 88.28 -10.64 -55.50
C VAL A 65 89.67 -11.20 -55.25
N ASN A 66 89.79 -12.52 -55.08
CA ASN A 66 90.91 -13.23 -55.68
C ASN A 66 90.44 -14.58 -56.20
N GLU A 67 90.70 -14.77 -57.49
CA GLU A 67 90.45 -15.97 -58.26
C GLU A 67 91.25 -17.17 -57.74
N GLY A 68 90.75 -18.37 -58.05
CA GLY A 68 91.62 -19.50 -58.37
C GLY A 68 91.44 -20.74 -57.50
N GLY A 69 90.69 -21.71 -58.04
CA GLY A 69 91.16 -23.10 -58.03
C GLY A 69 90.52 -24.07 -57.03
N LEU A 70 89.76 -25.01 -57.61
CA LEU A 70 89.87 -26.45 -57.35
C LEU A 70 89.46 -27.01 -55.96
N LEU A 71 88.15 -27.24 -55.80
CA LEU A 71 87.54 -28.56 -55.50
C LEU A 71 88.22 -29.50 -54.48
N SER A 72 88.66 -29.03 -53.30
CA SER A 72 88.96 -29.91 -52.15
C SER A 72 88.96 -29.16 -50.80
N GLY A 73 87.81 -28.60 -50.37
CA GLY A 73 87.75 -27.81 -49.13
C GLY A 73 86.36 -27.50 -48.54
N ASN A 74 85.26 -27.99 -49.12
CA ASN A 74 83.90 -27.61 -48.70
C ASN A 74 83.40 -28.28 -47.41
N GLU A 75 83.85 -29.50 -47.09
CA GLU A 75 83.36 -30.23 -45.91
C GLU A 75 83.90 -29.68 -44.59
N LYS A 76 85.17 -29.27 -44.56
CA LYS A 76 85.80 -28.75 -43.34
C LYS A 76 85.25 -27.39 -42.93
N VAL A 77 84.99 -26.49 -43.90
CA VAL A 77 84.42 -25.16 -43.63
C VAL A 77 82.94 -25.25 -43.24
N THR A 78 82.18 -26.17 -43.84
CA THR A 78 80.79 -26.43 -43.44
C THR A 78 80.70 -27.07 -42.05
N MET A 79 81.61 -28.00 -41.71
CA MET A 79 81.74 -28.54 -40.35
C MET A 79 82.15 -27.49 -39.33
N GLN A 80 83.03 -26.55 -39.72
CA GLN A 80 83.42 -25.45 -38.84
C GLN A 80 82.27 -24.47 -38.61
N ASN A 81 81.50 -24.12 -39.64
CA ASN A 81 80.30 -23.28 -39.50
C ASN A 81 79.22 -23.95 -38.63
N LEU A 82 79.03 -25.27 -38.75
CA LEU A 82 78.14 -26.03 -37.88
C LEU A 82 78.64 -26.06 -36.44
N ASN A 83 79.95 -26.22 -36.22
CA ASN A 83 80.55 -26.16 -34.89
C ASN A 83 80.46 -24.76 -34.27
N ASP A 84 80.67 -23.69 -35.04
CA ASP A 84 80.52 -22.30 -34.57
C ASP A 84 79.04 -22.00 -34.25
N ARG A 85 78.11 -22.57 -35.01
CA ARG A 85 76.67 -22.49 -34.74
C ARG A 85 76.26 -23.31 -33.50
N LEU A 86 76.90 -24.46 -33.28
CA LEU A 86 76.69 -25.26 -32.08
C LEU A 86 77.29 -24.58 -30.85
N ALA A 87 78.48 -23.99 -30.96
CA ALA A 87 79.11 -23.22 -29.89
C ALA A 87 78.24 -22.01 -29.51
N SER A 88 77.77 -21.23 -30.49
CA SER A 88 76.83 -20.13 -30.22
C SER A 88 75.47 -20.62 -29.69
N TYR A 89 74.98 -21.80 -30.08
CA TYR A 89 73.78 -22.39 -29.47
C TYR A 89 74.02 -22.79 -28.01
N LEU A 90 75.16 -23.39 -27.69
CA LEU A 90 75.54 -23.75 -26.32
C LEU A 90 75.72 -22.51 -25.44
N ASP A 91 76.37 -21.46 -25.96
CA ASP A 91 76.51 -20.17 -25.25
C ASP A 91 75.13 -19.54 -24.99
N ASN A 92 74.21 -19.58 -25.97
CA ASN A 92 72.85 -19.09 -25.79
C ASN A 92 72.04 -19.92 -24.78
N VAL A 93 72.21 -21.24 -24.77
CA VAL A 93 71.56 -22.12 -23.78
C VAL A 93 72.10 -21.84 -22.38
N GLN A 94 73.41 -21.61 -22.23
CA GLN A 94 74.01 -21.26 -20.95
C GLN A 94 73.52 -19.89 -20.46
N ALA A 95 73.48 -18.87 -21.34
CA ALA A 95 72.93 -17.57 -21.00
C ALA A 95 71.45 -17.64 -20.59
N LEU A 96 70.65 -18.48 -21.25
CA LEU A 96 69.24 -18.72 -20.88
C LEU A 96 69.10 -19.46 -19.54
N GLN A 97 69.99 -20.41 -19.24
CA GLN A 97 70.01 -21.10 -17.95
C GLN A 97 70.35 -20.14 -16.81
N GLU A 98 71.34 -19.27 -17.00
CA GLU A 98 71.72 -18.24 -16.00
C GLU A 98 70.59 -17.22 -15.80
N ALA A 99 69.95 -16.76 -16.88
CA ALA A 99 68.80 -15.86 -16.80
C ALA A 99 67.58 -16.51 -16.11
N ASN A 100 67.31 -17.79 -16.38
CA ASN A 100 66.25 -18.53 -15.69
C ASN A 100 66.55 -18.72 -14.20
N ALA A 101 67.80 -19.02 -13.84
CA ALA A 101 68.20 -19.14 -12.43
C ALA A 101 68.02 -17.82 -11.66
N ASP A 102 68.38 -16.68 -12.27
CA ASP A 102 68.17 -15.36 -11.67
C ASP A 102 66.67 -15.02 -11.53
N LEU A 103 65.85 -15.36 -12.53
CA LEU A 103 64.39 -15.19 -12.45
C LEU A 103 63.77 -16.07 -11.37
N GLU A 104 64.20 -17.33 -11.23
CA GLU A 104 63.76 -18.21 -10.15
C GLU A 104 64.12 -17.64 -8.77
N GLN A 105 65.31 -17.07 -8.62
CA GLN A 105 65.73 -16.44 -7.37
C GLN A 105 64.89 -15.20 -7.06
N LYS A 106 64.58 -14.37 -8.07
CA LYS A 106 63.69 -13.21 -7.92
C LYS A 106 62.26 -13.63 -7.55
N ILE A 107 61.73 -14.69 -8.16
CA ILE A 107 60.41 -15.24 -7.83
C ILE A 107 60.39 -15.77 -6.40
N LYS A 108 61.40 -16.56 -5.99
CA LYS A 108 61.52 -17.05 -4.61
C LYS A 108 61.61 -15.89 -3.62
N GLY A 109 62.44 -14.89 -3.87
CA GLY A 109 62.54 -13.70 -3.03
C GLY A 109 61.27 -12.85 -3.02
N TRP A 110 60.47 -12.87 -4.08
CA TRP A 110 59.15 -12.22 -4.13
C TRP A 110 58.13 -12.99 -3.30
N TYR A 111 58.07 -14.33 -3.39
CA TYR A 111 57.20 -15.15 -2.56
C TYR A 111 57.60 -15.15 -1.08
N GLU A 112 58.88 -15.02 -0.74
CA GLU A 112 59.28 -14.84 0.67
C GLU A 112 58.86 -13.47 1.21
N LYS A 113 58.85 -12.43 0.38
CA LYS A 113 58.47 -11.08 0.80
C LYS A 113 56.97 -10.84 0.77
N PHE A 114 56.27 -11.44 -0.18
CA PHE A 114 54.87 -11.16 -0.54
C PHE A 114 53.99 -12.40 -0.61
N GLY A 115 54.53 -13.59 -0.35
CA GLY A 115 53.76 -14.83 -0.38
C GLY A 115 52.77 -14.91 0.78
N PRO A 116 51.75 -15.78 0.63
CA PRO A 116 50.73 -15.98 1.66
C PRO A 116 51.38 -16.60 2.90
N GLY A 117 51.59 -15.77 3.93
CA GLY A 117 52.31 -16.13 5.16
C GLY A 117 53.51 -15.23 5.48
N SER A 118 53.98 -14.39 4.55
CA SER A 118 54.93 -13.31 4.86
C SER A 118 54.17 -12.23 5.61
N CYS A 119 54.36 -12.19 6.93
CA CYS A 119 53.76 -11.23 7.85
C CYS A 119 54.21 -9.79 7.53
N ARG A 120 53.69 -9.19 6.46
CA ARG A 120 53.66 -7.74 6.27
C ARG A 120 52.21 -7.28 6.26
N GLY A 121 51.59 -7.31 7.44
CA GLY A 121 50.41 -6.51 7.76
C GLY A 121 49.04 -7.09 7.42
N LEU A 122 48.94 -8.37 7.03
CA LEU A 122 47.66 -9.05 6.80
C LEU A 122 47.20 -9.96 7.95
N ASP A 123 47.93 -10.00 9.07
CA ASP A 123 47.40 -10.43 10.38
C ASP A 123 47.06 -9.18 11.19
N HIS A 124 46.13 -8.36 10.69
CA HIS A 124 45.50 -7.37 11.55
C HIS A 124 44.49 -8.14 12.39
N ASP A 125 44.82 -8.45 13.64
CA ASP A 125 43.93 -9.16 14.56
C ASP A 125 42.63 -8.38 14.76
N TYR A 126 41.63 -8.64 13.91
CA TYR A 126 40.29 -8.05 14.01
C TYR A 126 39.53 -8.56 15.25
N SER A 127 40.15 -9.48 16.01
CA SER A 127 39.65 -10.06 17.25
C SER A 127 39.15 -9.01 18.25
N ARG A 128 39.77 -7.83 18.30
CA ARG A 128 39.37 -6.71 19.19
C ARG A 128 38.06 -6.03 18.78
N TYR A 129 37.69 -6.07 17.49
CA TYR A 129 36.47 -5.42 17.00
C TYR A 129 35.23 -6.29 17.21
N PHE A 130 35.36 -7.62 17.25
CA PHE A 130 34.23 -8.52 17.50
C PHE A 130 33.46 -8.25 18.80
N PRO A 131 34.09 -8.07 19.98
CA PRO A 131 33.34 -7.77 21.20
C PRO A 131 32.64 -6.41 21.13
N ILE A 132 33.22 -5.43 20.44
CA ILE A 132 32.60 -4.10 20.23
C ILE A 132 31.38 -4.23 19.29
N ILE A 133 31.51 -5.02 18.22
CA ILE A 133 30.42 -5.29 17.29
C ILE A 133 29.29 -6.06 17.99
N ASP A 134 29.62 -7.01 18.84
CA ASP A 134 28.65 -7.79 19.60
C ASP A 134 27.91 -6.92 20.63
N ASP A 135 28.63 -6.06 21.35
CA ASP A 135 28.04 -5.08 22.27
C ASP A 135 27.09 -4.12 21.53
N LEU A 136 27.50 -3.59 20.38
CA LEU A 136 26.64 -2.75 19.54
C LEU A 136 25.40 -3.49 19.04
N LYS A 137 25.53 -4.76 18.64
CA LYS A 137 24.39 -5.60 18.25
C LYS A 137 23.42 -5.80 19.42
N ASN A 138 23.94 -6.12 20.61
CA ASN A 138 23.15 -6.28 21.81
C ASN A 138 22.44 -4.98 22.20
N GLN A 139 23.11 -3.83 22.06
CA GLN A 139 22.50 -2.52 22.28
C GLN A 139 21.38 -2.22 21.29
N ILE A 140 21.57 -2.55 20.00
CA ILE A 140 20.52 -2.41 18.98
C ILE A 140 19.32 -3.30 19.33
N ILE A 141 19.53 -4.58 19.65
CA ILE A 141 18.45 -5.51 20.01
C ILE A 141 17.70 -5.02 21.25
N THR A 142 18.43 -4.56 22.27
CA THR A 142 17.84 -4.02 23.50
C THR A 142 17.01 -2.77 23.21
N SER A 143 17.52 -1.86 22.39
CA SER A 143 16.81 -0.65 21.97
C SER A 143 15.57 -0.97 21.14
N THR A 144 15.66 -1.90 20.18
CA THR A 144 14.51 -2.37 19.38
C THR A 144 13.45 -3.03 20.26
N THR A 145 13.85 -3.86 21.22
CA THR A 145 12.92 -4.51 22.15
C THR A 145 12.27 -3.49 23.08
N SER A 146 13.04 -2.53 23.60
CA SER A 146 12.50 -1.43 24.41
C SER A 146 11.53 -0.56 23.63
N ASN A 147 11.81 -0.30 22.35
CA ASN A 147 10.92 0.46 21.47
C ASN A 147 9.62 -0.32 21.22
N ALA A 148 9.70 -1.61 20.90
CA ALA A 148 8.53 -2.48 20.76
C ALA A 148 7.68 -2.50 22.04
N ASN A 149 8.30 -2.62 23.21
CA ASN A 149 7.60 -2.54 24.50
C ASN A 149 6.91 -1.19 24.72
N ALA A 150 7.56 -0.08 24.36
CA ALA A 150 6.97 1.26 24.48
C ALA A 150 5.76 1.43 23.53
N VAL A 151 5.86 0.92 22.29
CA VAL A 151 4.73 0.91 21.34
C VAL A 151 3.55 0.12 21.90
N LEU A 152 3.79 -1.07 22.46
CA LEU A 152 2.74 -1.87 23.10
C LEU A 152 2.09 -1.15 24.28
N GLN A 153 2.88 -0.45 25.11
CA GLN A 153 2.33 0.36 26.21
C GLN A 153 1.49 1.54 25.70
N ILE A 154 1.91 2.20 24.61
CA ILE A 154 1.15 3.27 23.97
C ILE A 154 -0.19 2.72 23.44
N ASP A 155 -0.17 1.57 22.77
CA ASP A 155 -1.38 0.95 22.23
C ASP A 155 -2.31 0.49 23.36
N ASN A 156 -1.77 -0.08 24.43
CA ASN A 156 -2.56 -0.45 25.60
C ASN A 156 -3.19 0.77 26.28
N ALA A 157 -2.45 1.87 26.43
CA ALA A 157 -2.96 3.12 26.98
C ALA A 157 -4.04 3.74 26.08
N ARG A 158 -3.88 3.67 24.76
CA ARG A 158 -4.88 4.12 23.78
C ARG A 158 -6.16 3.30 23.86
N LEU A 159 -6.06 1.97 23.87
CA LEU A 159 -7.22 1.09 24.03
C LEU A 159 -7.96 1.37 25.34
N THR A 160 -7.22 1.55 26.44
CA THR A 160 -7.80 1.90 27.75
C THR A 160 -8.49 3.26 27.71
N ALA A 161 -7.92 4.26 27.03
CA ALA A 161 -8.53 5.57 26.88
C ALA A 161 -9.81 5.51 26.03
N ASP A 162 -9.81 4.72 24.94
CA ASP A 162 -11.00 4.51 24.11
C ASP A 162 -12.10 3.76 24.87
N ASP A 163 -11.76 2.76 25.68
CA ASP A 163 -12.71 2.07 26.56
C ASP A 163 -13.37 3.05 27.54
N PHE A 164 -12.61 3.95 28.14
CA PHE A 164 -13.18 4.98 29.03
C PHE A 164 -14.01 6.00 28.27
N ARG A 165 -13.60 6.37 27.04
CA ARG A 165 -14.38 7.27 26.18
C ARG A 165 -15.74 6.66 25.83
N LEU A 166 -15.77 5.40 25.39
CA LEU A 166 -17.01 4.69 25.08
C LEU A 166 -17.91 4.53 26.31
N LYS A 167 -17.34 4.21 27.47
CA LYS A 167 -18.10 4.15 28.74
C LYS A 167 -18.70 5.51 29.10
N TYR A 168 -17.94 6.59 28.94
CA TYR A 168 -18.42 7.94 29.17
C TYR A 168 -19.54 8.34 28.20
N GLU A 169 -19.39 8.05 26.91
CA GLU A 169 -20.42 8.32 25.91
C GLU A 169 -21.73 7.58 26.20
N ASN A 170 -21.64 6.30 26.60
CA ASN A 170 -22.80 5.51 26.99
C ASN A 170 -23.48 6.08 28.27
N GLU A 171 -22.70 6.36 29.31
CA GLU A 171 -23.22 6.94 30.56
C GLU A 171 -23.85 8.32 30.31
N LEU A 172 -23.25 9.15 29.46
CA LEU A 172 -23.81 10.43 29.06
C LEU A 172 -25.15 10.26 28.33
N ALA A 173 -25.27 9.29 27.42
CA ALA A 173 -26.52 9.00 26.74
C ALA A 173 -27.61 8.53 27.72
N LEU A 174 -27.27 7.67 28.67
CA LEU A 174 -28.17 7.23 29.74
C LEU A 174 -28.59 8.42 30.63
N HIS A 175 -27.65 9.27 31.02
CA HIS A 175 -27.95 10.48 31.78
C HIS A 175 -28.91 11.42 31.05
N GLN A 176 -28.69 11.65 29.75
CA GLN A 176 -29.58 12.47 28.93
C GLN A 176 -30.98 11.88 28.81
N SER A 177 -31.10 10.55 28.68
CA SER A 177 -32.40 9.86 28.68
C SER A 177 -33.12 10.05 30.02
N VAL A 178 -32.42 9.82 31.13
CA VAL A 178 -33.00 10.00 32.48
C VAL A 178 -33.37 11.46 32.74
N GLU A 179 -32.56 12.41 32.28
CA GLU A 179 -32.88 13.84 32.39
C GLU A 179 -34.12 14.22 31.56
N ALA A 180 -34.27 13.66 30.36
CA ALA A 180 -35.48 13.81 29.55
C ALA A 180 -36.72 13.24 30.27
N ASP A 181 -36.61 12.06 30.87
CA ASP A 181 -37.69 11.43 31.64
C ASP A 181 -38.07 12.26 32.87
N VAL A 182 -37.09 12.75 33.63
CA VAL A 182 -37.32 13.63 34.80
C VAL A 182 -38.00 14.92 34.38
N ASN A 183 -37.59 15.52 33.27
CA ASN A 183 -38.24 16.71 32.74
C ASN A 183 -39.67 16.42 32.26
N GLY A 184 -39.91 15.26 31.65
CA GLY A 184 -41.25 14.78 31.30
C GLY A 184 -42.14 14.62 32.54
N LEU A 185 -41.64 13.95 33.58
CA LEU A 185 -42.37 13.77 34.85
C LEU A 185 -42.67 15.11 35.55
N ARG A 186 -41.76 16.09 35.48
CA ARG A 186 -42.03 17.45 35.99
C ARG A 186 -43.19 18.10 35.25
N ARG A 187 -43.25 17.98 33.91
CA ARG A 187 -44.39 18.52 33.13
C ARG A 187 -45.71 17.85 33.50
N VAL A 188 -45.71 16.53 33.69
CA VAL A 188 -46.90 15.79 34.14
C VAL A 188 -47.33 16.24 35.54
N LEU A 189 -46.38 16.46 36.45
CA LEU A 189 -46.67 17.00 37.78
C LEU A 189 -47.29 18.40 37.71
N ASP A 190 -46.76 19.29 36.86
CA ASP A 190 -47.31 20.63 36.65
C ASP A 190 -48.73 20.55 36.07
N GLU A 191 -48.98 19.67 35.11
CA GLU A 191 -50.32 19.44 34.53
C GLU A 191 -51.31 18.92 35.57
N ILE A 192 -50.93 17.92 36.37
CA ILE A 192 -51.76 17.42 37.48
C ILE A 192 -52.03 18.53 38.50
N THR A 193 -51.04 19.37 38.79
CA THR A 193 -51.20 20.50 39.72
C THR A 193 -52.21 21.50 39.17
N LEU A 194 -52.15 21.83 37.88
CA LEU A 194 -53.13 22.70 37.23
C LEU A 194 -54.55 22.08 37.27
N CYS A 195 -54.69 20.81 36.91
CA CYS A 195 -55.98 20.10 36.99
C CYS A 195 -56.54 20.08 38.42
N ARG A 196 -55.69 19.87 39.42
CA ARG A 196 -56.10 19.94 40.82
C ARG A 196 -56.61 21.34 41.18
N THR A 197 -55.87 22.40 40.81
CA THR A 197 -56.30 23.78 41.10
C THR A 197 -57.61 24.14 40.40
N ASP A 198 -57.81 23.67 39.16
CA ASP A 198 -59.07 23.86 38.44
C ASP A 198 -60.26 23.18 39.15
N LEU A 199 -60.09 21.92 39.55
CA LEU A 199 -61.10 21.20 40.34
C LEU A 199 -61.36 21.85 41.70
N GLU A 200 -60.34 22.40 42.35
CA GLU A 200 -60.48 23.10 43.63
C GLU A 200 -61.25 24.43 43.47
N ILE A 201 -61.03 25.17 42.37
CA ILE A 201 -61.82 26.35 42.01
C ILE A 201 -63.29 25.97 41.72
N GLN A 202 -63.52 24.91 40.94
CA GLN A 202 -64.88 24.43 40.66
C GLN A 202 -65.61 24.01 41.94
N TYR A 203 -64.91 23.31 42.85
CA TYR A 203 -65.45 22.92 44.15
C TYR A 203 -65.81 24.13 45.01
N GLU A 204 -64.93 25.12 45.11
CA GLU A 204 -65.19 26.33 45.89
C GLU A 204 -66.37 27.12 45.30
N THR A 205 -66.44 27.25 43.97
CA THR A 205 -67.56 27.90 43.28
C THR A 205 -68.89 27.21 43.59
N LEU A 206 -68.96 25.87 43.48
CA LEU A 206 -70.16 25.11 43.82
C LEU A 206 -70.52 25.21 45.31
N SER A 207 -69.52 25.24 46.19
CA SER A 207 -69.72 25.44 47.63
C SER A 207 -70.32 26.81 47.92
N GLU A 208 -69.78 27.87 47.32
CA GLU A 208 -70.30 29.23 47.40
C GLU A 208 -71.75 29.30 46.90
N GLU A 209 -72.06 28.74 45.72
CA GLU A 209 -73.42 28.66 45.19
C GLU A 209 -74.39 27.96 46.14
N LEU A 210 -73.97 26.85 46.76
CA LEU A 210 -74.79 26.10 47.72
C LEU A 210 -75.05 26.94 48.98
N THR A 211 -74.04 27.63 49.50
CA THR A 211 -74.22 28.54 50.64
C THR A 211 -75.14 29.72 50.30
N TYR A 212 -75.02 30.27 49.08
CA TYR A 212 -75.88 31.33 48.57
C TYR A 212 -77.33 30.87 48.47
N LEU A 213 -77.60 29.71 47.85
CA LEU A 213 -78.95 29.14 47.76
C LEU A 213 -79.55 28.88 49.15
N LYS A 214 -78.78 28.33 50.09
CA LYS A 214 -79.25 28.12 51.47
C LYS A 214 -79.62 29.42 52.17
N LYS A 215 -78.81 30.47 51.98
CA LYS A 215 -79.08 31.80 52.53
C LYS A 215 -80.34 32.40 51.91
N ASN A 216 -80.47 32.37 50.58
CA ASN A 216 -81.65 32.87 49.89
C ASN A 216 -82.91 32.13 50.33
N HIS A 217 -82.88 30.79 50.38
CA HIS A 217 -84.01 30.00 50.87
C HIS A 217 -84.40 30.36 52.31
N LYS A 218 -83.43 30.59 53.19
CA LYS A 218 -83.69 31.02 54.57
C LYS A 218 -84.34 32.41 54.61
N GLU A 219 -83.85 33.35 53.81
CA GLU A 219 -84.40 34.71 53.70
C GLU A 219 -85.82 34.68 53.11
N GLU A 220 -86.07 33.89 52.06
CA GLU A 220 -87.40 33.69 51.47
C GLU A 220 -88.36 33.02 52.45
N MET A 221 -87.94 31.98 53.17
CA MET A 221 -88.76 31.35 54.21
C MET A 221 -89.09 32.34 55.34
N GLN A 222 -88.13 33.17 55.75
CA GLN A 222 -88.35 34.23 56.73
C GLN A 222 -89.30 35.31 56.19
N ALA A 223 -89.15 35.71 54.93
CA ALA A 223 -90.02 36.66 54.27
C ALA A 223 -91.44 36.12 54.11
N LEU A 224 -91.61 34.86 53.71
CA LEU A 224 -92.90 34.17 53.65
C LEU A 224 -93.53 34.01 55.03
N GLN A 225 -92.72 33.75 56.07
CA GLN A 225 -93.21 33.70 57.45
C GLN A 225 -93.66 35.08 57.95
N CYS A 226 -92.96 36.16 57.58
CA CYS A 226 -93.40 37.54 57.83
C CYS A 226 -94.64 37.92 57.00
N ALA A 227 -94.73 37.46 55.75
CA ALA A 227 -95.83 37.74 54.83
C ALA A 227 -97.10 36.94 55.15
N ALA A 228 -96.96 35.75 55.75
CA ALA A 228 -98.09 34.95 56.25
C ALA A 228 -98.86 35.65 57.41
N GLY A 229 -98.38 36.80 57.91
CA GLY A 229 -99.06 37.64 58.89
C GLY A 229 -99.89 38.79 58.33
N GLY A 230 -100.03 38.95 57.00
CA GLY A 230 -100.67 40.13 56.42
C GLY A 230 -101.59 39.83 55.24
N ASN A 231 -102.90 39.80 55.49
CA ASN A 231 -103.89 39.97 54.43
C ASN A 231 -103.89 41.45 54.01
N VAL A 232 -103.11 41.80 52.99
CA VAL A 232 -103.00 43.19 52.49
C VAL A 232 -103.76 43.32 51.18
N ASN A 233 -104.94 43.93 51.27
CA ASN A 233 -105.66 44.51 50.15
C ASN A 233 -104.91 45.78 49.70
N VAL A 234 -104.28 45.75 48.53
CA VAL A 234 -103.62 46.92 47.93
C VAL A 234 -104.50 47.44 46.80
N GLU A 235 -105.19 48.55 47.08
CA GLU A 235 -105.92 49.31 46.08
C GLU A 235 -104.93 50.09 45.19
N MET A 236 -105.10 49.79 43.91
CA MET A 236 -104.56 50.41 42.72
C MET A 236 -104.59 51.96 42.77
N ASN A 237 -103.44 52.59 42.54
CA ASN A 237 -103.38 53.99 42.16
C ASN A 237 -102.55 54.12 40.88
N ALA A 238 -103.25 54.09 39.74
CA ALA A 238 -102.69 54.25 38.42
C ALA A 238 -102.34 55.72 38.20
N ALA A 239 -101.05 56.03 38.25
CA ALA A 239 -100.49 57.30 37.77
C ALA A 239 -100.70 57.45 36.24
N PRO A 240 -100.63 58.68 35.70
CA PRO A 240 -101.25 59.07 34.43
C PRO A 240 -100.74 58.25 33.24
N GLY A 241 -101.66 57.86 32.36
CA GLY A 241 -101.42 57.03 31.19
C GLY A 241 -100.26 57.55 30.34
N VAL A 242 -99.13 56.84 30.40
CA VAL A 242 -98.10 56.88 29.37
C VAL A 242 -98.73 56.36 28.08
N ASP A 243 -98.52 57.06 26.97
CA ASP A 243 -98.99 56.66 25.64
C ASP A 243 -98.50 55.23 25.32
N LEU A 244 -99.40 54.27 25.50
CA LEU A 244 -99.13 52.85 25.36
C LEU A 244 -98.67 52.49 23.95
N THR A 245 -99.09 53.28 22.95
CA THR A 245 -98.69 53.09 21.55
C THR A 245 -97.22 53.42 21.37
N VAL A 246 -96.74 54.51 21.98
CA VAL A 246 -95.32 54.90 21.95
C VAL A 246 -94.49 53.91 22.77
N LEU A 247 -94.97 53.46 23.92
CA LEU A 247 -94.26 52.47 24.75
C LEU A 247 -94.16 51.10 24.06
N LEU A 248 -95.24 50.59 23.46
CA LEU A 248 -95.23 49.32 22.73
C LEU A 248 -94.34 49.39 21.48
N ASN A 249 -94.34 50.51 20.76
CA ASN A 249 -93.44 50.71 19.62
C ASN A 249 -91.98 50.81 20.07
N ASN A 250 -91.68 51.50 21.18
CA ASN A 250 -90.34 51.55 21.76
C ASN A 250 -89.90 50.15 22.22
N MET A 251 -90.73 49.39 22.93
CA MET A 251 -90.41 48.01 23.30
C MET A 251 -90.16 47.13 22.07
N ARG A 252 -90.96 47.28 21.01
CA ARG A 252 -90.75 46.54 19.76
C ARG A 252 -89.42 46.92 19.10
N ALA A 253 -89.08 48.20 19.06
CA ALA A 253 -87.81 48.70 18.53
C ALA A 253 -86.62 48.18 19.34
N GLU A 254 -86.71 48.14 20.68
CA GLU A 254 -85.69 47.58 21.56
C GLU A 254 -85.53 46.05 21.33
N TYR A 255 -86.61 45.30 21.20
CA TYR A 255 -86.55 43.87 20.89
C TYR A 255 -86.01 43.59 19.49
N GLU A 256 -86.38 44.40 18.50
CA GLU A 256 -85.87 44.28 17.14
C GLU A 256 -84.38 44.64 17.08
N ALA A 257 -83.95 45.68 17.80
CA ALA A 257 -82.54 46.02 17.96
C ALA A 257 -81.75 44.89 18.67
N LEU A 258 -82.31 44.30 19.72
CA LEU A 258 -81.69 43.19 20.45
C LEU A 258 -81.62 41.90 19.60
N ALA A 259 -82.67 41.58 18.84
CA ALA A 259 -82.68 40.43 17.93
C ALA A 259 -81.69 40.61 16.79
N GLU A 260 -81.60 41.81 16.24
CA GLU A 260 -80.65 42.16 15.19
C GLU A 260 -79.21 42.20 15.71
N GLN A 261 -78.99 42.67 16.95
CA GLN A 261 -77.69 42.56 17.62
C GLN A 261 -77.30 41.10 17.84
N ASN A 262 -78.21 40.27 18.36
CA ASN A 262 -77.97 38.85 18.57
C ASN A 262 -77.62 38.12 17.25
N ARG A 263 -78.33 38.44 16.16
CA ARG A 263 -78.03 37.94 14.82
C ARG A 263 -76.61 38.32 14.37
N ARG A 264 -76.21 39.58 14.53
CA ARG A 264 -74.86 40.04 14.17
C ARG A 264 -73.79 39.40 15.04
N ASP A 265 -74.02 39.25 16.34
CA ASP A 265 -73.07 38.63 17.26
C ASP A 265 -72.90 37.14 16.93
N ALA A 266 -73.98 36.43 16.59
CA ALA A 266 -73.93 35.04 16.14
C ALA A 266 -73.20 34.89 14.80
N GLU A 267 -73.44 35.78 13.83
CA GLU A 267 -72.73 35.81 12.55
C GLU A 267 -71.24 36.11 12.75
N ALA A 268 -70.89 37.11 13.57
CA ALA A 268 -69.51 37.45 13.88
C ALA A 268 -68.79 36.29 14.57
N TRP A 269 -69.44 35.64 15.54
CA TRP A 269 -68.91 34.48 16.23
C TRP A 269 -68.68 33.30 15.28
N PHE A 270 -69.64 33.02 14.38
CA PHE A 270 -69.50 31.96 13.38
C PHE A 270 -68.36 32.25 12.40
N GLN A 271 -68.21 33.50 11.97
CA GLN A 271 -67.12 33.92 11.08
C GLN A 271 -65.76 33.80 11.78
N GLU A 272 -65.65 34.23 13.04
CA GLU A 272 -64.43 34.09 13.82
C GLU A 272 -64.02 32.62 13.99
N LYS A 273 -64.97 31.75 14.34
CA LYS A 273 -64.71 30.30 14.47
C LYS A 273 -64.38 29.64 13.14
N SER A 274 -65.06 30.01 12.07
CA SER A 274 -64.78 29.49 10.72
C SER A 274 -63.40 29.95 10.23
N ALA A 275 -63.03 31.20 10.47
CA ALA A 275 -61.72 31.73 10.11
C ALA A 275 -60.60 31.05 10.91
N SER A 276 -60.78 30.87 12.22
CA SER A 276 -59.84 30.14 13.08
C SER A 276 -59.65 28.69 12.64
N LEU A 277 -60.75 27.99 12.32
CA LEU A 277 -60.68 26.61 11.81
C LEU A 277 -59.98 26.55 10.44
N GLN A 278 -60.28 27.48 9.53
CA GLN A 278 -59.64 27.54 8.22
C GLN A 278 -58.14 27.83 8.31
N GLN A 279 -57.73 28.67 9.26
CA GLN A 279 -56.32 28.91 9.56
C GLN A 279 -55.65 27.62 10.06
N GLN A 280 -56.25 26.94 11.04
CA GLN A 280 -55.72 25.68 11.58
C GLN A 280 -55.60 24.60 10.49
N ILE A 281 -56.61 24.44 9.63
CA ILE A 281 -56.55 23.49 8.51
C ILE A 281 -55.39 23.84 7.57
N THR A 282 -55.15 25.12 7.30
CA THR A 282 -54.06 25.57 6.42
C THR A 282 -52.69 25.29 7.04
N GLU A 283 -52.55 25.53 8.35
CA GLU A 283 -51.33 25.21 9.11
C GLU A 283 -51.08 23.69 9.14
N ASP A 284 -52.10 22.88 9.43
CA ASP A 284 -52.01 21.42 9.47
C ASP A 284 -51.68 20.82 8.09
N VAL A 285 -52.28 21.35 7.01
CA VAL A 285 -51.94 20.96 5.63
C VAL A 285 -50.49 21.36 5.31
N GLY A 286 -50.05 22.54 5.74
CA GLY A 286 -48.67 22.99 5.61
C GLY A 286 -47.67 22.07 6.32
N ALA A 287 -47.95 21.72 7.59
CA ALA A 287 -47.13 20.80 8.37
C ALA A 287 -47.10 19.39 7.75
N THR A 288 -48.25 18.89 7.31
CA THR A 288 -48.37 17.57 6.66
C THR A 288 -47.61 17.51 5.35
N THR A 289 -47.68 18.57 4.53
CA THR A 289 -46.94 18.64 3.26
C THR A 289 -45.43 18.76 3.48
N SER A 290 -44.98 19.53 4.49
CA SER A 290 -43.56 19.59 4.87
C SER A 290 -43.04 18.23 5.31
N ALA A 291 -43.74 17.55 6.23
CA ALA A 291 -43.36 16.21 6.70
C ALA A 291 -43.33 15.18 5.56
N ARG A 292 -44.29 15.27 4.61
CA ARG A 292 -44.29 14.42 3.41
C ARG A 292 -43.07 14.68 2.53
N ASN A 293 -42.66 15.93 2.34
CA ASN A 293 -41.50 16.28 1.54
C ASN A 293 -40.20 15.79 2.19
N GLU A 294 -40.05 15.97 3.51
CA GLU A 294 -38.92 15.44 4.28
C GLU A 294 -38.83 13.91 4.16
N LEU A 295 -39.96 13.20 4.29
CA LEU A 295 -40.03 11.76 4.09
C LEU A 295 -39.58 11.35 2.67
N THR A 296 -39.99 12.09 1.64
CA THR A 296 -39.56 11.79 0.27
C THR A 296 -38.08 12.06 0.03
N GLU A 297 -37.52 13.11 0.63
CA GLU A 297 -36.08 13.39 0.52
C GLU A 297 -35.26 12.33 1.27
N MET A 298 -35.69 11.93 2.47
CA MET A 298 -35.04 10.83 3.22
C MET A 298 -35.11 9.50 2.47
N LYS A 299 -36.20 9.22 1.76
CA LYS A 299 -36.29 8.03 0.88
C LYS A 299 -35.32 8.14 -0.30
N ARG A 300 -35.17 9.32 -0.89
CA ARG A 300 -34.24 9.56 -2.00
C ARG A 300 -32.79 9.40 -1.56
N THR A 301 -32.42 9.94 -0.38
CA THR A 301 -31.07 9.78 0.18
C THR A 301 -30.77 8.33 0.54
N LEU A 302 -31.73 7.60 1.14
CA LEU A 302 -31.58 6.17 1.41
C LEU A 302 -31.33 5.38 0.13
N GLN A 303 -32.13 5.59 -0.92
CA GLN A 303 -31.94 4.93 -2.21
C GLN A 303 -30.58 5.26 -2.84
N THR A 304 -30.12 6.50 -2.69
CA THR A 304 -28.81 6.92 -3.21
C THR A 304 -27.67 6.20 -2.48
N LEU A 305 -27.73 6.17 -1.14
CA LEU A 305 -26.76 5.45 -0.31
C LEU A 305 -26.77 3.94 -0.56
N GLU A 306 -27.94 3.36 -0.81
CA GLU A 306 -28.07 1.94 -1.17
C GLU A 306 -27.41 1.63 -2.52
N ILE A 307 -27.60 2.48 -3.52
CA ILE A 307 -26.92 2.34 -4.82
C ILE A 307 -25.40 2.51 -4.66
N GLU A 308 -24.95 3.48 -3.88
CA GLU A 308 -23.52 3.66 -3.57
C GLU A 308 -22.95 2.41 -2.89
N LEU A 309 -23.65 1.85 -1.91
CA LEU A 309 -23.26 0.60 -1.25
C LEU A 309 -23.16 -0.56 -2.25
N GLN A 310 -24.15 -0.76 -3.11
CA GLN A 310 -24.11 -1.81 -4.12
C GLN A 310 -22.95 -1.60 -5.12
N SER A 311 -22.67 -0.35 -5.49
CA SER A 311 -21.55 -0.02 -6.37
C SER A 311 -20.20 -0.35 -5.72
N LEU A 312 -20.03 -0.03 -4.44
CA LEU A 312 -18.81 -0.33 -3.68
C LEU A 312 -18.63 -1.84 -3.45
N LEU A 313 -19.72 -2.58 -3.25
CA LEU A 313 -19.67 -4.04 -3.18
C LEU A 313 -19.24 -4.65 -4.52
N ALA A 314 -19.74 -4.11 -5.64
CA ALA A 314 -19.34 -4.55 -6.97
C ALA A 314 -17.86 -4.25 -7.27
N THR A 315 -17.35 -3.06 -6.90
CA THR A 315 -15.93 -2.73 -7.08
C THR A 315 -15.04 -3.60 -6.19
N LYS A 316 -15.43 -3.81 -4.93
CA LYS A 316 -14.74 -4.74 -4.02
C LYS A 316 -14.64 -6.13 -4.65
N HIS A 317 -15.76 -6.68 -5.12
CA HIS A 317 -15.79 -8.01 -5.73
C HIS A 317 -14.90 -8.08 -6.98
N SER A 318 -14.91 -7.05 -7.83
CA SER A 318 -14.01 -6.97 -8.98
C SER A 318 -12.53 -6.96 -8.59
N LEU A 319 -12.17 -6.25 -7.50
CA LEU A 319 -10.80 -6.21 -7.01
C LEU A 319 -10.36 -7.54 -6.40
N GLU A 320 -11.24 -8.21 -5.64
CA GLU A 320 -11.00 -9.55 -5.11
C GLU A 320 -10.78 -10.56 -6.25
N CYS A 321 -11.62 -10.54 -7.29
CA CYS A 321 -11.43 -11.38 -8.47
C CYS A 321 -10.08 -11.11 -9.16
N SER A 322 -9.74 -9.83 -9.37
CA SER A 322 -8.44 -9.47 -9.97
C SER A 322 -7.26 -9.92 -9.11
N LEU A 323 -7.35 -9.81 -7.78
CA LEU A 323 -6.33 -10.31 -6.86
C LEU A 323 -6.16 -11.83 -7.04
N THR A 324 -7.25 -12.59 -6.96
CA THR A 324 -7.20 -14.07 -7.11
C THR A 324 -6.65 -14.51 -8.47
N GLU A 325 -6.98 -13.78 -9.54
CA GLU A 325 -6.44 -14.04 -10.89
C GLU A 325 -4.93 -13.77 -10.93
N THR A 326 -4.47 -12.65 -10.37
CA THR A 326 -3.04 -12.33 -10.31
C THR A 326 -2.26 -13.33 -9.46
N GLU A 327 -2.77 -13.70 -8.29
CA GLU A 327 -2.19 -14.72 -7.42
C GLU A 327 -2.11 -16.07 -8.14
N GLY A 328 -3.17 -16.48 -8.84
CA GLY A 328 -3.19 -17.69 -9.66
C GLY A 328 -2.13 -17.64 -10.78
N ASN A 329 -2.02 -16.52 -11.48
CA ASN A 329 -1.01 -16.31 -12.51
C ASN A 329 0.41 -16.41 -11.94
N TYR A 330 0.70 -15.80 -10.80
CA TYR A 330 2.01 -15.93 -10.16
C TYR A 330 2.29 -17.35 -9.67
N CYS A 331 1.29 -18.06 -9.12
CA CYS A 331 1.44 -19.46 -8.73
C CYS A 331 1.80 -20.34 -9.92
N THR A 332 1.15 -20.15 -11.08
CA THR A 332 1.47 -20.92 -12.29
C THR A 332 2.87 -20.59 -12.83
N GLN A 333 3.28 -19.32 -12.83
CA GLN A 333 4.64 -18.93 -13.22
C GLN A 333 5.69 -19.54 -12.30
N LEU A 334 5.46 -19.53 -10.99
CA LEU A 334 6.37 -20.12 -10.02
C LEU A 334 6.44 -21.64 -10.19
N ALA A 335 5.31 -22.31 -10.43
CA ALA A 335 5.28 -23.73 -10.75
C ALA A 335 6.05 -24.06 -12.04
N GLN A 336 5.95 -23.22 -13.08
CA GLN A 336 6.69 -23.38 -14.32
C GLN A 336 8.20 -23.24 -14.11
N ILE A 337 8.64 -22.22 -13.35
CA ILE A 337 10.06 -22.03 -13.02
C ILE A 337 10.57 -23.21 -12.18
N GLN A 338 9.80 -23.67 -11.20
CA GLN A 338 10.16 -24.84 -10.39
C GLN A 338 10.31 -26.11 -11.24
N ALA A 339 9.43 -26.30 -12.23
CA ALA A 339 9.53 -27.43 -13.17
C ALA A 339 10.79 -27.33 -14.05
N GLN A 340 11.16 -26.12 -14.50
CA GLN A 340 12.40 -25.89 -15.24
C GLN A 340 13.66 -26.16 -14.39
N ILE A 341 13.65 -25.72 -13.13
CA ILE A 341 14.73 -26.01 -12.18
C ILE A 341 14.85 -27.53 -12.00
N GLY A 342 13.75 -28.24 -11.75
CA GLY A 342 13.75 -29.69 -11.60
C GLY A 342 14.30 -30.42 -12.84
N ALA A 343 13.93 -29.98 -14.04
CA ALA A 343 14.46 -30.56 -15.28
C ALA A 343 15.98 -30.32 -15.43
N LEU A 344 16.48 -29.14 -15.06
CA LEU A 344 17.91 -28.84 -15.08
C LEU A 344 18.68 -29.62 -14.01
N GLU A 345 18.11 -29.78 -12.82
CA GLU A 345 18.67 -30.61 -11.75
C GLU A 345 18.79 -32.07 -12.17
N GLU A 346 17.77 -32.60 -12.85
CA GLU A 346 17.78 -33.96 -13.40
C GLU A 346 18.84 -34.11 -14.50
N GLN A 347 18.95 -33.17 -15.43
CA GLN A 347 20.01 -33.17 -16.44
C GLN A 347 21.42 -33.13 -15.82
N LEU A 348 21.61 -32.32 -14.78
CA LEU A 348 22.89 -32.22 -14.07
C LEU A 348 23.20 -33.53 -13.35
N HIS A 349 22.20 -34.14 -12.71
CA HIS A 349 22.35 -35.46 -12.10
C HIS A 349 22.72 -36.53 -13.13
N GLN A 350 22.05 -36.56 -14.28
CA GLN A 350 22.34 -37.48 -15.38
C GLN A 350 23.81 -37.34 -15.84
N VAL A 351 24.27 -36.13 -16.14
CA VAL A 351 25.67 -35.89 -16.57
C VAL A 351 26.68 -36.33 -15.50
N ARG A 352 26.39 -36.10 -14.22
CA ARG A 352 27.25 -36.58 -13.12
C ARG A 352 27.35 -38.10 -13.12
N THR A 353 26.22 -38.80 -13.19
CA THR A 353 26.20 -40.27 -13.21
C THR A 353 26.90 -40.85 -14.45
N GLU A 354 26.73 -40.24 -15.62
CA GLU A 354 27.44 -40.63 -16.84
C GLU A 354 28.94 -40.41 -16.72
N THR A 355 29.37 -39.29 -16.14
CA THR A 355 30.80 -38.99 -15.92
C THR A 355 31.43 -39.97 -14.94
N GLU A 356 30.73 -40.31 -13.86
CA GLU A 356 31.15 -41.33 -12.90
C GLU A 356 31.24 -42.72 -13.56
N GLY A 357 30.28 -43.07 -14.41
CA GLY A 357 30.31 -44.29 -15.21
C GLY A 357 31.53 -44.36 -16.14
N GLN A 358 31.76 -43.30 -16.93
CA GLN A 358 32.93 -43.21 -17.81
C GLN A 358 34.24 -43.32 -17.03
N LYS A 359 34.34 -42.67 -15.86
CA LYS A 359 35.52 -42.77 -15.00
C LYS A 359 35.81 -44.22 -14.61
N LEU A 360 34.79 -44.99 -14.20
CA LEU A 360 34.96 -46.40 -13.86
C LEU A 360 35.41 -47.24 -15.07
N GLU A 361 34.86 -46.99 -16.26
CA GLU A 361 35.29 -47.65 -17.50
C GLU A 361 36.75 -47.34 -17.83
N TYR A 362 37.17 -46.07 -17.68
CA TYR A 362 38.57 -45.68 -17.86
C TYR A 362 39.51 -46.36 -16.86
N GLU A 363 39.12 -46.46 -15.59
CA GLU A 363 39.89 -47.18 -14.56
C GLU A 363 40.02 -48.68 -14.91
N GLN A 364 38.95 -49.32 -15.40
CA GLN A 364 39.00 -50.70 -15.87
C GLN A 364 39.94 -50.87 -17.07
N LEU A 365 39.87 -49.98 -18.06
CA LEU A 365 40.73 -50.03 -19.23
C LEU A 365 42.20 -49.82 -18.87
N LEU A 366 42.49 -48.91 -17.92
CA LEU A 366 43.83 -48.69 -17.39
C LEU A 366 44.37 -49.95 -16.70
N ASN A 367 43.54 -50.66 -15.92
CA ASN A 367 43.92 -51.92 -15.29
C ASN A 367 44.25 -53.01 -16.33
N VAL A 368 43.44 -53.13 -17.39
CA VAL A 368 43.71 -54.08 -18.49
C VAL A 368 44.99 -53.70 -19.23
N LYS A 369 45.21 -52.42 -19.52
CA LYS A 369 46.46 -51.93 -20.12
C LYS A 369 47.66 -52.31 -19.26
N ALA A 370 47.61 -52.04 -17.96
CA ALA A 370 48.68 -52.39 -17.03
C ALA A 370 48.93 -53.91 -16.96
N HIS A 371 47.89 -54.74 -17.13
CA HIS A 371 48.04 -56.18 -17.21
C HIS A 371 48.73 -56.62 -18.52
N LEU A 372 48.28 -56.10 -19.66
CA LEU A 372 48.89 -56.38 -20.97
C LEU A 372 50.34 -55.90 -21.06
N GLU A 373 50.66 -54.74 -20.47
CA GLU A 373 52.04 -54.23 -20.40
C GLU A 373 52.96 -55.20 -19.65
N LYS A 374 52.50 -55.79 -18.54
CA LYS A 374 53.24 -56.85 -17.83
C LYS A 374 53.39 -58.10 -18.67
N GLU A 375 52.36 -58.50 -19.41
CA GLU A 375 52.42 -59.67 -20.30
C GLU A 375 53.46 -59.46 -21.42
N ILE A 376 53.48 -58.28 -22.04
CA ILE A 376 54.49 -57.89 -23.04
C ILE A 376 55.90 -57.90 -22.43
N GLU A 377 56.07 -57.38 -21.22
CA GLU A 377 57.35 -57.42 -20.50
C GLU A 377 57.83 -58.87 -20.32
N THR A 378 56.93 -59.78 -19.93
CA THR A 378 57.27 -61.21 -19.82
C THR A 378 57.60 -61.84 -21.17
N TYR A 379 56.87 -61.52 -22.24
CA TYR A 379 57.17 -62.00 -23.58
C TYR A 379 58.52 -61.49 -24.10
N CYS A 380 58.83 -60.21 -23.87
CA CYS A 380 60.12 -59.61 -24.20
C CYS A 380 61.28 -60.30 -23.46
N LEU A 381 61.07 -60.65 -22.18
CA LEU A 381 62.07 -61.38 -21.38
C LEU A 381 62.27 -62.82 -21.88
N LEU A 382 61.22 -63.48 -22.35
CA LEU A 382 61.30 -64.85 -22.91
C LEU A 382 61.99 -64.90 -24.29
N ILE A 383 61.82 -63.84 -25.10
CA ILE A 383 62.40 -63.74 -26.46
C ILE A 383 63.82 -63.17 -26.42
N GLY A 384 64.13 -62.27 -25.48
CA GLY A 384 65.43 -61.63 -25.30
C GLY A 384 66.45 -62.51 -24.57
N GLY A 385 66.67 -63.74 -25.04
CA GLY A 385 67.71 -64.63 -24.52
C GLY A 385 69.11 -64.00 -24.59
N ASP A 386 69.59 -63.54 -23.44
CA ASP A 386 70.99 -63.28 -23.03
C ASP A 386 71.91 -62.36 -23.85
N GLU A 387 71.51 -61.75 -24.97
CA GLU A 387 72.23 -60.57 -25.47
C GLU A 387 71.40 -59.76 -26.46
N GLY A 388 71.09 -58.51 -26.11
CA GLY A 388 70.42 -57.56 -27.00
C GLY A 388 69.27 -56.84 -26.32
N ALA A 389 69.59 -55.72 -25.67
CA ALA A 389 68.63 -54.74 -25.19
C ALA A 389 67.51 -54.55 -26.21
N CYS A 390 66.26 -54.71 -25.77
CA CYS A 390 65.08 -54.37 -26.55
C CYS A 390 65.06 -52.85 -26.74
N LYS A 391 65.87 -52.34 -27.66
CA LYS A 391 65.64 -51.10 -28.39
C LYS A 391 64.51 -51.37 -29.40
N SER A 392 63.37 -51.85 -28.92
CA SER A 392 62.13 -51.75 -29.67
C SER A 392 61.72 -50.29 -29.57
N ALA A 393 62.07 -49.56 -30.62
CA ALA A 393 61.52 -48.27 -31.01
C ALA A 393 60.87 -47.48 -29.87
N SER A 394 61.61 -46.49 -29.37
CA SER A 394 60.99 -45.25 -28.93
C SER A 394 60.17 -44.71 -30.12
N TYR A 395 58.95 -45.20 -30.29
CA TYR A 395 57.89 -44.34 -30.77
C TYR A 395 57.84 -43.25 -29.73
N LYS A 396 58.46 -42.11 -30.06
CA LYS A 396 58.31 -40.89 -29.30
C LYS A 396 56.82 -40.77 -29.03
N SER A 397 56.43 -40.98 -27.77
CA SER A 397 55.18 -40.44 -27.26
C SER A 397 55.33 -38.94 -27.51
N LYS A 398 54.72 -38.50 -28.60
CA LYS A 398 54.51 -37.11 -28.89
C LYS A 398 53.63 -36.68 -27.72
N ASP A 399 54.24 -35.96 -26.79
CA ASP A 399 53.55 -35.22 -25.75
C ASP A 399 52.52 -34.36 -26.48
N TYR A 400 51.30 -34.89 -26.62
CA TYR A 400 50.15 -34.05 -26.80
C TYR A 400 49.97 -33.43 -25.43
N GLY A 401 50.68 -32.32 -25.25
CA GLY A 401 50.40 -31.38 -24.19
C GLY A 401 48.90 -31.19 -24.12
N SER A 402 48.44 -31.09 -22.87
CA SER A 402 47.13 -30.62 -22.42
C SER A 402 46.56 -29.54 -23.34
N GLY A 403 45.98 -29.99 -24.44
CA GLY A 403 45.38 -29.20 -25.48
C GLY A 403 43.89 -29.34 -25.28
N ASN A 404 43.36 -28.40 -24.51
CA ASN A 404 41.97 -27.97 -24.44
C ASN A 404 41.12 -28.55 -25.59
N ALA A 405 40.56 -29.74 -25.40
CA ALA A 405 39.55 -30.29 -26.29
C ALA A 405 38.25 -29.59 -25.92
N GLY A 406 38.08 -28.39 -26.49
CA GLY A 406 36.76 -27.82 -26.65
C GLY A 406 35.90 -28.87 -27.34
N ASN A 407 34.92 -29.39 -26.60
CA ASN A 407 33.87 -30.23 -27.17
C ASN A 407 33.24 -29.44 -28.33
N GLN A 408 33.57 -29.84 -29.56
CA GLN A 408 32.69 -29.59 -30.69
C GLN A 408 31.45 -30.44 -30.48
N ILE A 409 30.49 -29.86 -29.75
CA ILE A 409 29.10 -30.24 -29.83
C ILE A 409 28.72 -30.03 -31.30
N LYS A 410 28.50 -31.12 -32.02
CA LYS A 410 27.74 -31.08 -33.27
C LYS A 410 26.37 -30.51 -32.92
N ASP A 411 26.18 -29.22 -33.18
CA ASP A 411 24.86 -28.61 -33.20
C ASP A 411 24.02 -29.36 -34.23
N SER A 412 23.16 -30.26 -33.76
CA SER A 412 22.01 -30.66 -34.56
C SER A 412 21.13 -29.40 -34.64
N ALA A 413 21.19 -28.70 -35.78
CA ALA A 413 20.29 -27.60 -36.07
C ALA A 413 18.84 -28.13 -36.13
N LYS A 414 18.19 -28.24 -34.97
CA LYS A 414 16.73 -28.27 -34.89
C LYS A 414 16.27 -26.85 -35.12
N ALA A 415 15.60 -26.63 -36.25
CA ALA A 415 14.95 -25.37 -36.58
C ALA A 415 14.03 -24.93 -35.43
N ILE A 416 14.43 -23.88 -34.73
CA ILE A 416 13.57 -23.20 -33.76
C ILE A 416 12.66 -22.27 -34.56
N VAL A 417 11.41 -22.68 -34.74
CA VAL A 417 10.35 -21.79 -35.23
C VAL A 417 10.00 -20.83 -34.10
N VAL A 418 10.57 -19.62 -34.13
CA VAL A 418 10.17 -18.55 -33.20
C VAL A 418 8.84 -17.98 -33.67
N LYS A 419 7.74 -18.43 -33.08
CA LYS A 419 6.44 -17.76 -33.19
C LYS A 419 6.45 -16.52 -32.30
N LYS A 420 6.61 -15.35 -32.91
CA LYS A 420 6.42 -14.07 -32.23
C LYS A 420 4.92 -13.77 -32.18
N VAL A 421 4.30 -13.96 -31.02
CA VAL A 421 2.93 -13.51 -30.74
C VAL A 421 3.04 -12.09 -30.21
N LEU A 422 2.56 -11.11 -31.00
CA LEU A 422 2.33 -9.76 -30.52
C LEU A 422 0.83 -9.64 -30.22
N GLU A 423 0.49 -9.60 -28.93
CA GLU A 423 -0.83 -9.18 -28.47
C GLU A 423 -0.83 -7.65 -28.38
N GLU A 424 -1.53 -7.00 -29.31
CA GLU A 424 -1.88 -5.59 -29.16
C GLU A 424 -3.20 -5.48 -28.41
N VAL A 425 -3.15 -4.85 -27.23
CA VAL A 425 -4.33 -4.56 -26.40
C VAL A 425 -4.90 -3.21 -26.84
N ASP A 426 -5.95 -3.22 -27.64
CA ASP A 426 -6.72 -2.01 -27.94
C ASP A 426 -7.72 -1.73 -26.80
N GLN A 427 -7.55 -0.59 -26.11
CA GLN A 427 -8.16 -0.29 -24.81
C GLN A 427 -9.66 0.03 -24.83
N ARG A 428 -10.41 -0.24 -25.90
CA ARG A 428 -11.85 0.12 -25.95
C ARG A 428 -12.85 -0.89 -26.48
N SER A 429 -12.47 -2.09 -26.93
CA SER A 429 -13.48 -3.07 -27.39
C SER A 429 -13.04 -4.51 -27.12
N LYS A 430 -13.87 -5.27 -26.39
CA LYS A 430 -13.66 -6.69 -26.04
C LYS A 430 -13.78 -7.63 -27.26
N ILE A 431 -12.83 -7.62 -28.21
CA ILE A 431 -12.69 -8.70 -29.20
C ILE A 431 -11.20 -8.97 -29.48
N LEU A 432 -10.71 -10.14 -29.05
CA LEU A 432 -9.40 -10.68 -29.42
C LEU A 432 -9.45 -11.18 -30.86
N THR A 433 -8.69 -10.56 -31.78
CA THR A 433 -8.50 -11.10 -33.13
C THR A 433 -7.05 -11.50 -33.31
N THR A 434 -6.78 -12.81 -33.25
CA THR A 434 -5.46 -13.41 -33.48
C THR A 434 -5.25 -13.63 -34.98
N ARG A 435 -4.31 -12.89 -35.60
CA ARG A 435 -3.90 -13.14 -36.99
C ARG A 435 -2.45 -13.65 -37.02
N LEU A 436 -2.31 -14.94 -37.31
CA LEU A 436 -1.01 -15.62 -37.45
C LEU A 436 -0.34 -15.23 -38.76
N HIS A 437 0.81 -14.56 -38.70
CA HIS A 437 1.73 -14.47 -39.82
C HIS A 437 2.85 -15.50 -39.65
N SER A 438 2.94 -16.44 -40.60
CA SER A 438 4.05 -17.39 -40.70
C SER A 438 5.08 -16.81 -41.67
N LEU A 439 6.28 -16.48 -41.19
CA LEU A 439 7.41 -16.15 -42.06
C LEU A 439 8.31 -17.37 -42.15
N GLU A 440 8.33 -17.97 -43.34
CA GLU A 440 9.17 -19.11 -43.69
C GLU A 440 10.52 -18.57 -44.20
N GLU A 441 11.56 -18.68 -43.38
CA GLU A 441 12.91 -18.29 -43.77
C GLU A 441 13.61 -19.49 -44.43
N LYS A 442 13.76 -19.44 -45.77
CA LYS A 442 14.53 -20.41 -46.54
C LYS A 442 16.03 -20.16 -46.33
N SER A 443 16.72 -21.06 -45.63
CA SER A 443 18.18 -21.14 -45.70
C SER A 443 18.58 -21.97 -46.93
N GLN A 444 19.05 -21.31 -47.98
CA GLN A 444 19.81 -21.98 -49.05
C GLN A 444 21.25 -22.19 -48.56
N SER A 445 21.59 -23.46 -48.33
CA SER A 445 22.97 -23.93 -48.24
C SER A 445 23.36 -24.50 -49.60
N ASN A 446 24.34 -23.86 -50.25
CA ASN A 446 25.36 -24.48 -51.10
C ASN A 446 26.54 -23.51 -51.22
#